data_AF-A0A2D1U1N9-F1
#
_entry.id   AF-A0A2D1U1N9-F1
#
_cell.length_a   1.000
_cell.length_b   1.000
_cell.length_c   1.000
_cell.angle_alpha   90.00
_cell.angle_beta   90.00
_cell.angle_gamma   90.00
#
_symmetry.space_group_name_H-M   'P 1'
#
loop_
_entity.id
_entity.type
_entity.pdbx_description
1 polymer ?
#
loop_
_entity_poly.entity_id
_entity_poly.type
_entity_poly.pdbx_seq_one_letter_code
_entity_poly.pdbx_strand_id
1 'polypeptide(L)'
;MRKRLKSLILIIILCTVSAKLKAQHSFPFNSGPVMNKFQDSLIKLSEVTFNATTNSERYTQNAAFIKTLVNSLKTQGSFLFPFDSLKKITILKSPDNSFRIFSWYLPLDDGSYRFFGTIQMATKDGKLKMFPLIDDTSNIKDTNLITGNKNWYGARYYEIIPVIMNGRPPYYVLIGWKGNSLKTSKKVIDVLSFNKEQQPVFGKPVFEEAKSTATKNRIVFEYNKQNTMTLTLDKNVNMIVFDHLAPISEEMTGNFEYYASDLSFDAYKLLNGRLKLVENIELKNEPNEMDDLFSDPKDKKIKTIKKL
;
A
#
# COMPACT_ATOMS: atom_id res chain seq x y z
N MET A 1 55.92 -20.62 15.80
CA MET A 1 54.53 -20.65 15.28
C MET A 1 53.79 -19.30 15.26
N ARG A 2 54.10 -18.30 16.10
CA ARG A 2 53.33 -17.03 16.15
C ARG A 2 53.56 -16.00 15.02
N LYS A 3 54.65 -16.09 14.25
CA LYS A 3 54.95 -15.12 13.17
C LYS A 3 54.27 -15.43 11.82
N ARG A 4 53.95 -16.71 11.52
CA ARG A 4 53.24 -17.08 10.28
C ARG A 4 51.73 -16.83 10.33
N LEU A 5 51.14 -16.75 11.52
CA LEU A 5 49.71 -16.49 11.69
C LEU A 5 49.33 -15.01 11.49
N LYS A 6 50.26 -14.07 11.77
CA LYS A 6 50.05 -12.64 11.53
C LYS A 6 50.06 -12.27 10.04
N SER A 7 50.80 -13.03 9.22
CA SER A 7 50.84 -12.81 7.77
C SER A 7 49.58 -13.29 7.05
N LEU A 8 48.85 -14.27 7.63
CA LEU A 8 47.60 -14.77 7.06
C LEU A 8 46.39 -13.87 7.39
N ILE A 9 46.42 -13.19 8.55
CA ILE A 9 45.38 -12.23 8.95
C ILE A 9 45.48 -10.91 8.15
N LEU A 10 46.68 -10.54 7.68
CA LEU A 10 46.86 -9.34 6.87
C LEU A 10 46.38 -9.51 5.41
N ILE A 11 46.27 -10.74 4.91
CA ILE A 11 45.81 -11.03 3.54
C ILE A 11 44.27 -11.16 3.46
N ILE A 12 43.60 -11.53 4.55
CA ILE A 12 42.12 -11.63 4.57
C ILE A 12 41.46 -10.25 4.76
N ILE A 13 42.16 -9.27 5.34
CA ILE A 13 41.66 -7.90 5.50
C ILE A 13 41.85 -7.05 4.22
N LEU A 14 42.59 -7.56 3.22
CA LEU A 14 42.84 -6.85 1.95
C LEU A 14 41.90 -7.24 0.79
N CYS A 15 40.92 -8.12 1.03
CA CYS A 15 39.90 -8.50 0.04
C CYS A 15 38.54 -7.82 0.25
N THR A 16 38.40 -6.90 1.20
CA THR A 16 37.17 -6.11 1.40
C THR A 16 37.19 -4.77 0.67
N VAL A 17 38.17 -4.53 -0.21
CA VAL A 17 38.20 -3.34 -1.05
C VAL A 17 37.23 -3.51 -2.22
N SER A 18 36.06 -2.88 -2.05
CA SER A 18 35.24 -2.37 -3.16
C SER A 18 34.53 -3.41 -4.03
N ALA A 19 33.67 -4.23 -3.44
CA ALA A 19 32.40 -4.48 -4.12
C ALA A 19 31.65 -3.14 -4.17
N LYS A 20 31.93 -2.32 -5.19
CA LYS A 20 30.99 -1.27 -5.57
C LYS A 20 29.69 -1.99 -5.88
N LEU A 21 28.75 -1.99 -4.94
CA LEU A 21 27.35 -2.27 -5.19
C LEU A 21 26.90 -1.28 -6.24
N LYS A 22 27.08 -1.63 -7.51
CA LYS A 22 26.47 -0.93 -8.63
C LYS A 22 25.00 -1.34 -8.67
N ALA A 23 24.22 -0.80 -7.74
CA ALA A 23 22.86 -0.38 -8.08
C ALA A 23 22.96 0.92 -8.89
N GLN A 24 23.68 0.90 -10.02
CA GLN A 24 23.82 2.03 -10.92
C GLN A 24 22.85 1.82 -12.08
N HIS A 25 21.72 2.52 -12.05
CA HIS A 25 20.97 2.83 -13.27
C HIS A 25 21.96 3.50 -14.24
N SER A 26 22.18 2.88 -15.40
CA SER A 26 23.27 3.24 -16.32
C SER A 26 22.97 4.45 -17.20
N PHE A 27 21.92 5.22 -16.90
CA PHE A 27 21.47 6.35 -17.69
C PHE A 27 21.33 7.60 -16.79
N PRO A 28 21.80 8.77 -17.24
CA PRO A 28 21.61 10.02 -16.51
C PRO A 28 20.15 10.48 -16.58
N PHE A 29 19.56 10.86 -15.45
CA PHE A 29 18.21 11.45 -15.40
C PHE A 29 18.29 12.96 -15.69
N ASN A 30 18.32 13.32 -16.97
CA ASN A 30 18.39 14.73 -17.42
C ASN A 30 17.01 15.33 -17.75
N SER A 31 15.93 14.58 -17.51
CA SER A 31 14.57 14.93 -17.93
C SER A 31 13.79 15.75 -16.90
N GLY A 32 14.43 16.21 -15.82
CA GLY A 32 13.78 16.91 -14.69
C GLY A 32 12.85 18.05 -15.11
N PRO A 33 13.28 19.03 -15.95
CA PRO A 33 12.42 20.13 -16.38
C PRO A 33 11.18 19.68 -17.16
N VAL A 34 11.30 18.64 -18.00
CA VAL A 34 10.16 18.09 -18.75
C VAL A 34 9.19 17.37 -17.81
N MET A 35 9.72 16.61 -16.84
CA MET A 35 8.92 15.91 -15.84
C MET A 35 8.16 16.88 -14.92
N ASN A 36 8.75 18.02 -14.57
CA ASN A 36 8.05 19.06 -13.80
C ASN A 36 6.85 19.62 -14.58
N LYS A 37 7.01 19.92 -15.88
CA LYS A 37 5.88 20.37 -16.73
C LYS A 37 4.75 19.33 -16.80
N PHE A 38 5.10 18.04 -16.89
CA PHE A 38 4.11 16.97 -16.80
C PHE A 38 3.42 16.94 -15.43
N GLN A 39 4.18 17.07 -14.34
CA GLN A 39 3.61 17.11 -12.99
C GLN A 39 2.62 18.28 -12.84
N ASP A 40 2.95 19.48 -13.31
CA ASP A 40 2.05 20.64 -13.23
C ASP A 40 0.74 20.40 -14.00
N SER A 41 0.86 19.79 -15.18
CA SER A 41 -0.29 19.40 -16.00
C SER A 41 -1.15 18.34 -15.30
N LEU A 42 -0.52 17.34 -14.68
CA LEU A 42 -1.18 16.28 -13.93
C LEU A 42 -1.88 16.81 -12.68
N ILE A 43 -1.28 17.77 -11.96
CA ILE A 43 -1.88 18.43 -10.80
C ILE A 43 -3.17 19.10 -11.24
N LYS A 44 -3.11 19.99 -12.25
CA LYS A 44 -4.29 20.70 -12.77
C LYS A 44 -5.38 19.74 -13.23
N LEU A 45 -5.03 18.72 -14.01
CA LEU A 45 -6.00 17.72 -14.49
C LEU A 45 -6.62 16.94 -13.33
N SER A 46 -5.84 16.60 -12.30
CA SER A 46 -6.35 15.90 -11.14
C SER A 46 -7.33 16.77 -10.35
N GLU A 47 -7.04 18.06 -10.14
CA GLU A 47 -7.95 18.98 -9.46
C GLU A 47 -9.28 19.12 -10.19
N VAL A 48 -9.24 19.34 -11.51
CA VAL A 48 -10.45 19.44 -12.33
C VAL A 48 -11.24 18.12 -12.31
N THR A 49 -10.55 16.97 -12.37
CA THR A 49 -11.19 15.64 -12.31
C THR A 49 -11.92 15.42 -10.99
N PHE A 50 -11.29 15.75 -9.86
CA PHE A 50 -11.89 15.55 -8.53
C PHE A 50 -12.96 16.59 -8.18
N ASN A 51 -12.96 17.76 -8.83
CA ASN A 51 -13.96 18.81 -8.64
C ASN A 51 -15.13 18.73 -9.64
N ALA A 52 -15.04 17.88 -10.67
CA ALA A 52 -16.12 17.67 -11.62
C ALA A 52 -17.41 17.16 -10.94
N THR A 53 -18.56 17.59 -11.45
CA THR A 53 -19.85 17.35 -10.77
C THR A 53 -20.58 16.13 -11.30
N THR A 54 -20.33 15.74 -12.55
CA THR A 54 -20.97 14.61 -13.21
C THR A 54 -19.97 13.50 -13.54
N ASN A 55 -20.44 12.26 -13.61
CA ASN A 55 -19.65 11.12 -14.08
C ASN A 55 -19.02 11.36 -15.45
N SER A 56 -19.77 11.97 -16.38
CA SER A 56 -19.29 12.25 -17.74
C SER A 56 -18.05 13.16 -17.71
N GLU A 57 -18.14 14.29 -16.98
CA GLU A 57 -17.01 15.20 -16.81
C GLU A 57 -15.83 14.53 -16.11
N ARG A 58 -16.08 13.80 -15.01
CA ARG A 58 -15.04 13.04 -14.30
C ARG A 58 -14.28 12.11 -15.24
N TYR A 59 -15.00 11.34 -16.07
CA TYR A 59 -14.37 10.42 -17.02
C TYR A 59 -13.60 11.14 -18.12
N THR A 60 -14.13 12.21 -18.70
CA THR A 60 -13.43 13.00 -19.72
C THR A 60 -12.11 13.56 -19.18
N GLN A 61 -12.14 14.16 -17.99
CA GLN A 61 -10.94 14.75 -17.37
C GLN A 61 -9.95 13.66 -16.93
N ASN A 62 -10.44 12.56 -16.37
CA ASN A 62 -9.60 11.42 -16.01
C ASN A 62 -8.95 10.76 -17.25
N ALA A 63 -9.63 10.72 -18.39
CA ALA A 63 -9.03 10.23 -19.63
C ALA A 63 -7.86 11.13 -20.09
N ALA A 64 -8.02 12.46 -19.98
CA ALA A 64 -6.93 13.41 -20.24
C ALA A 64 -5.78 13.27 -19.23
N PHE A 65 -6.10 13.04 -17.96
CA PHE A 65 -5.13 12.75 -16.90
C PHE A 65 -4.32 11.47 -17.22
N ILE A 66 -4.99 10.36 -17.54
CA ILE A 66 -4.35 9.08 -17.90
C ILE A 66 -3.43 9.27 -19.10
N LYS A 67 -3.89 9.94 -20.16
CA LYS A 67 -3.08 10.19 -21.36
C LYS A 67 -1.81 10.98 -21.01
N THR A 68 -1.95 12.03 -20.20
CA THR A 68 -0.82 12.86 -19.74
C THR A 68 0.13 12.03 -18.87
N LEU A 69 -0.39 11.21 -17.95
CA LEU A 69 0.41 10.37 -17.07
C LEU A 69 1.22 9.37 -17.90
N VAL A 70 0.58 8.64 -18.81
CA VAL A 70 1.25 7.70 -19.71
C VAL A 70 2.34 8.39 -20.53
N ASN A 71 2.09 9.60 -21.03
CA ASN A 71 3.10 10.35 -21.77
C ASN A 71 4.29 10.75 -20.89
N SER A 72 4.06 11.15 -19.63
CA SER A 72 5.14 11.42 -18.68
C SER A 72 5.95 10.16 -18.35
N LEU A 73 5.30 8.99 -18.27
CA LEU A 73 5.98 7.73 -17.96
C LEU A 73 6.83 7.23 -19.14
N LYS A 74 6.51 7.62 -20.37
CA LYS A 74 7.34 7.34 -21.57
C LYS A 74 8.67 8.09 -21.56
N THR A 75 8.79 9.16 -20.79
CA THR A 75 10.06 9.88 -20.64
C THR A 75 11.12 8.94 -20.07
N GLN A 76 12.28 8.90 -20.74
CA GLN A 76 13.42 8.09 -20.35
C GLN A 76 13.79 8.35 -18.88
N GLY A 77 13.85 7.28 -18.08
CA GLY A 77 14.17 7.39 -16.66
C GLY A 77 13.07 7.94 -15.76
N SER A 78 11.83 8.07 -16.24
CA SER A 78 10.67 8.58 -15.47
C SER A 78 10.46 7.86 -14.14
N PHE A 79 10.89 6.59 -14.00
CA PHE A 79 10.82 5.81 -12.76
C PHE A 79 11.50 6.50 -11.57
N LEU A 80 12.54 7.30 -11.83
CA LEU A 80 13.29 8.03 -10.80
C LEU A 80 12.61 9.34 -10.37
N PHE A 81 11.68 9.86 -11.18
CA PHE A 81 10.97 11.09 -10.85
C PHE A 81 9.86 10.80 -9.83
N PRO A 82 9.84 11.42 -8.65
CA PRO A 82 9.00 10.98 -7.54
C PRO A 82 7.52 11.40 -7.65
N PHE A 83 7.21 12.45 -8.43
CA PHE A 83 5.88 13.08 -8.48
C PHE A 83 5.37 13.60 -7.13
N ASP A 84 6.25 14.13 -6.28
CA ASP A 84 5.95 14.49 -4.88
C ASP A 84 4.77 15.46 -4.73
N SER A 85 4.50 16.31 -5.72
CA SER A 85 3.42 17.30 -5.65
C SER A 85 2.07 16.77 -6.15
N LEU A 86 2.03 15.59 -6.77
CA LEU A 86 0.79 15.01 -7.30
C LEU A 86 0.00 14.29 -6.20
N LYS A 87 -0.65 15.05 -5.30
CA LYS A 87 -1.26 14.53 -4.07
C LYS A 87 -2.61 13.82 -4.24
N LYS A 88 -3.30 13.99 -5.37
CA LYS A 88 -4.65 13.42 -5.60
C LYS A 88 -4.66 11.93 -5.95
N ILE A 89 -3.50 11.36 -6.25
CA ILE A 89 -3.32 9.93 -6.48
C ILE A 89 -2.27 9.38 -5.52
N THR A 90 -2.28 8.08 -5.30
CA THR A 90 -1.22 7.43 -4.53
C THR A 90 -0.16 6.85 -5.47
N ILE A 91 1.10 7.13 -5.16
CA ILE A 91 2.27 6.60 -5.87
C ILE A 91 3.15 5.93 -4.84
N LEU A 92 3.22 4.60 -4.86
CA LEU A 92 4.02 3.82 -3.91
C LEU A 92 5.14 3.12 -4.64
N LYS A 93 6.37 3.38 -4.21
CA LYS A 93 7.53 2.64 -4.67
C LYS A 93 7.69 1.38 -3.83
N SER A 94 8.01 0.27 -4.46
CA SER A 94 8.33 -0.95 -3.72
C SER A 94 9.61 -0.74 -2.89
N PRO A 95 9.72 -1.32 -1.68
CA PRO A 95 10.89 -1.08 -0.82
C PRO A 95 12.22 -1.53 -1.43
N ASP A 96 12.20 -2.49 -2.34
CA ASP A 96 13.35 -2.97 -3.11
C ASP A 96 13.61 -2.17 -4.40
N ASN A 97 12.83 -1.11 -4.65
CA ASN A 97 12.88 -0.27 -5.85
C ASN A 97 12.65 -1.01 -7.19
N SER A 98 12.08 -2.22 -7.19
CA SER A 98 11.84 -2.99 -8.41
C SER A 98 10.64 -2.50 -9.22
N PHE A 99 9.66 -1.88 -8.58
CA PHE A 99 8.51 -1.27 -9.24
C PHE A 99 7.93 -0.11 -8.43
N ARG A 100 6.95 0.57 -9.01
CA ARG A 100 6.03 1.44 -8.28
C ARG A 100 4.62 1.27 -8.80
N ILE A 101 3.65 1.44 -7.93
CA ILE A 101 2.22 1.38 -8.25
C ILE A 101 1.60 2.75 -8.10
N PHE A 102 0.91 3.18 -9.15
CA PHE A 102 0.03 4.33 -9.16
C PHE A 102 -1.38 3.81 -8.95
N SER A 103 -2.12 4.37 -8.00
CA SER A 103 -3.52 4.01 -7.77
C SER A 103 -4.35 5.20 -7.33
N TRP A 104 -5.56 5.31 -7.88
CA TRP A 104 -6.54 6.33 -7.53
C TRP A 104 -7.95 5.84 -7.83
N TYR A 105 -8.94 6.68 -7.54
CA TYR A 105 -10.34 6.37 -7.77
C TYR A 105 -11.09 7.61 -8.24
N LEU A 106 -12.26 7.37 -8.83
CA LEU A 106 -13.29 8.37 -9.03
C LEU A 106 -14.54 7.95 -8.25
N PRO A 107 -15.12 8.83 -7.42
CA PRO A 107 -16.48 8.61 -6.94
C PRO A 107 -17.46 8.70 -8.12
N LEU A 108 -18.47 7.84 -8.10
CA LEU A 108 -19.53 7.86 -9.09
C LEU A 108 -20.80 8.49 -8.52
N ASP A 109 -21.65 9.01 -9.40
CA ASP A 109 -22.89 9.70 -9.01
C ASP A 109 -23.87 8.80 -8.24
N ASP A 110 -23.78 7.47 -8.36
CA ASP A 110 -24.54 6.49 -7.56
C ASP A 110 -23.92 6.20 -6.18
N GLY A 111 -22.81 6.85 -5.84
CA GLY A 111 -22.06 6.68 -4.60
C GLY A 111 -21.12 5.49 -4.57
N SER A 112 -21.02 4.73 -5.66
CA SER A 112 -19.97 3.72 -5.87
C SER A 112 -18.67 4.38 -6.35
N TYR A 113 -17.67 3.55 -6.70
CA TYR A 113 -16.34 4.01 -7.05
C TYR A 113 -15.79 3.22 -8.24
N ARG A 114 -15.07 3.92 -9.11
CA ARG A 114 -14.24 3.34 -10.17
C ARG A 114 -12.78 3.50 -9.81
N PHE A 115 -12.00 2.42 -9.84
CA PHE A 115 -10.57 2.45 -9.53
C PHE A 115 -9.74 2.49 -10.81
N PHE A 116 -8.57 3.11 -10.69
CA PHE A 116 -7.61 3.24 -11.77
C PHE A 116 -6.21 3.02 -11.21
N GLY A 117 -5.33 2.46 -12.04
CA GLY A 117 -3.95 2.33 -11.63
C GLY A 117 -3.04 1.83 -12.74
N THR A 118 -1.75 1.86 -12.44
CA THR A 118 -0.73 1.22 -13.27
C THR A 118 0.47 0.83 -12.43
N ILE A 119 1.11 -0.28 -12.76
CA ILE A 119 2.41 -0.67 -12.22
C ILE A 119 3.47 -0.26 -13.23
N GLN A 120 4.47 0.52 -12.81
CA GLN A 120 5.66 0.79 -13.60
C GLN A 120 6.85 0.02 -13.04
N MET A 121 7.51 -0.76 -13.88
CA MET A 121 8.71 -1.52 -13.51
C MET A 121 9.96 -0.66 -13.62
N ALA A 122 10.92 -0.87 -12.71
CA ALA A 122 12.26 -0.34 -12.86
C ALA A 122 12.99 -1.11 -13.98
N THR A 123 13.33 -0.43 -15.07
CA THR A 123 14.10 -1.01 -16.18
C THR A 123 15.55 -0.56 -16.11
N LYS A 124 16.47 -1.45 -16.49
CA LYS A 124 17.92 -1.14 -16.51
C LYS A 124 18.26 -0.08 -17.55
N ASP A 125 17.58 -0.12 -18.69
CA ASP A 125 17.76 0.78 -19.82
C ASP A 125 16.89 2.03 -19.74
N GLY A 126 16.12 2.23 -18.67
CA GLY A 126 15.29 3.42 -18.44
C GLY A 126 14.05 3.50 -19.33
N LYS A 127 13.78 2.49 -20.16
CA LYS A 127 12.58 2.44 -21.02
C LYS A 127 11.33 2.13 -20.21
N LEU A 128 10.19 2.58 -20.70
CA LEU A 128 8.91 2.29 -20.07
C LEU A 128 8.55 0.81 -20.19
N LYS A 129 8.48 0.12 -19.05
CA LYS A 129 7.74 -1.13 -18.87
C LYS A 129 6.66 -0.89 -17.84
N MET A 130 5.40 -0.98 -18.26
CA MET A 130 4.26 -0.76 -17.36
C MET A 130 3.11 -1.73 -17.64
N PHE A 131 2.28 -1.94 -16.62
CA PHE A 131 1.06 -2.73 -16.68
C PHE A 131 -0.11 -1.83 -16.25
N PRO A 132 -0.99 -1.42 -17.18
CA PRO A 132 -2.24 -0.76 -16.82
C PRO A 132 -3.10 -1.71 -15.98
N LEU A 133 -3.67 -1.21 -14.88
CA LEU A 133 -4.58 -1.95 -14.03
C LEU A 133 -6.02 -1.60 -14.42
N ILE A 134 -6.74 -2.60 -14.94
CA ILE A 134 -8.12 -2.49 -15.39
C ILE A 134 -9.01 -3.00 -14.26
N ASP A 135 -9.75 -2.07 -13.64
CA ASP A 135 -10.69 -2.37 -12.56
C ASP A 135 -11.84 -3.24 -13.06
N ASP A 136 -11.99 -4.40 -12.41
CA ASP A 136 -12.98 -5.43 -12.70
C ASP A 136 -13.82 -5.77 -11.45
N THR A 137 -13.89 -4.82 -10.50
CA THR A 137 -14.62 -4.94 -9.23
C THR A 137 -16.03 -5.54 -9.39
N SER A 138 -16.78 -5.15 -10.42
CA SER A 138 -18.15 -5.60 -10.62
C SER A 138 -18.27 -7.11 -10.84
N ASN A 139 -17.26 -7.73 -11.46
CA ASN A 139 -17.24 -9.13 -11.86
C ASN A 139 -16.56 -10.04 -10.82
N ILE A 140 -15.79 -9.47 -9.89
CA ILE A 140 -15.08 -10.23 -8.86
C ILE A 140 -15.95 -10.35 -7.60
N LYS A 141 -16.62 -11.50 -7.46
CA LYS A 141 -17.42 -11.83 -6.27
C LYS A 141 -16.64 -12.65 -5.23
N ASP A 142 -15.81 -13.57 -5.70
CA ASP A 142 -14.93 -14.36 -4.84
C ASP A 142 -13.62 -13.61 -4.58
N THR A 143 -13.36 -13.26 -3.32
CA THR A 143 -12.11 -12.61 -2.92
C THR A 143 -10.90 -13.53 -3.07
N ASN A 144 -11.11 -14.85 -3.19
CA ASN A 144 -10.06 -15.82 -3.48
C ASN A 144 -9.67 -15.90 -4.96
N LEU A 145 -10.34 -15.16 -5.85
CA LEU A 145 -9.98 -15.16 -7.26
C LEU A 145 -8.57 -14.60 -7.48
N ILE A 146 -7.71 -15.40 -8.12
CA ILE A 146 -6.42 -14.98 -8.62
C ILE A 146 -6.66 -14.10 -9.85
N THR A 147 -6.06 -12.92 -9.84
CA THR A 147 -6.32 -11.87 -10.83
C THR A 147 -5.00 -11.36 -11.40
N GLY A 148 -5.03 -10.77 -12.59
CA GLY A 148 -3.92 -10.08 -13.22
C GLY A 148 -4.21 -8.59 -13.35
N ASN A 149 -3.43 -7.89 -14.18
CA ASN A 149 -3.66 -6.47 -14.41
C ASN A 149 -4.92 -6.16 -15.23
N LYS A 150 -5.47 -7.12 -15.99
CA LYS A 150 -6.66 -6.91 -16.84
C LYS A 150 -8.00 -7.16 -16.13
N ASN A 151 -7.95 -7.77 -14.95
CA ASN A 151 -9.09 -8.09 -14.11
C ASN A 151 -8.75 -7.75 -12.66
N TRP A 152 -8.25 -6.53 -12.43
CA TRP A 152 -7.74 -6.09 -11.14
C TRP A 152 -8.90 -5.78 -10.19
N TYR A 153 -8.76 -6.20 -8.92
CA TYR A 153 -9.81 -6.01 -7.91
C TYR A 153 -10.10 -4.54 -7.56
N GLY A 154 -9.19 -3.62 -7.87
CA GLY A 154 -9.42 -2.18 -7.68
C GLY A 154 -9.31 -1.71 -6.23
N ALA A 155 -8.26 -0.95 -5.92
CA ALA A 155 -8.10 -0.26 -4.64
C ALA A 155 -7.12 0.92 -4.77
N ARG A 156 -7.25 1.90 -3.89
CA ARG A 156 -6.20 2.91 -3.68
C ARG A 156 -5.27 2.41 -2.58
N TYR A 157 -4.12 1.89 -2.98
CA TYR A 157 -3.12 1.40 -2.03
C TYR A 157 -2.44 2.55 -1.32
N TYR A 158 -2.05 2.37 -0.05
CA TYR A 158 -1.27 3.35 0.73
C TYR A 158 -0.04 2.75 1.39
N GLU A 159 0.10 1.41 1.39
CA GLU A 159 1.25 0.73 1.97
C GLU A 159 1.66 -0.51 1.17
N ILE A 160 2.97 -0.76 1.09
CA ILE A 160 3.57 -1.95 0.46
C ILE A 160 4.51 -2.62 1.45
N ILE A 161 4.29 -3.90 1.72
CA ILE A 161 5.12 -4.70 2.62
C ILE A 161 5.74 -5.84 1.80
N PRO A 162 7.07 -5.89 1.66
CA PRO A 162 7.75 -6.89 0.86
C PRO A 162 7.91 -8.17 1.68
N VAL A 163 7.59 -9.32 1.08
CA VAL A 163 7.90 -10.62 1.64
C VAL A 163 8.92 -11.31 0.77
N ILE A 164 10.12 -11.43 1.31
CA ILE A 164 11.29 -12.02 0.66
C ILE A 164 11.66 -13.29 1.42
N MET A 165 11.75 -14.39 0.69
CA MET A 165 12.17 -15.68 1.24
C MET A 165 13.30 -16.27 0.40
N ASN A 166 14.28 -16.87 1.06
CA ASN A 166 15.38 -17.53 0.37
C ASN A 166 14.86 -18.63 -0.58
N GLY A 167 15.30 -18.58 -1.84
CA GLY A 167 14.94 -19.56 -2.86
C GLY A 167 13.51 -19.48 -3.39
N ARG A 168 12.70 -18.47 -2.99
CA ARG A 168 11.35 -18.27 -3.53
C ARG A 168 11.19 -16.87 -4.12
N PRO A 169 10.42 -16.70 -5.21
CA PRO A 169 10.10 -15.38 -5.75
C PRO A 169 9.43 -14.50 -4.68
N PRO A 170 9.83 -13.23 -4.54
CA PRO A 170 9.22 -12.32 -3.59
C PRO A 170 7.76 -12.04 -3.95
N TYR A 171 6.99 -11.63 -2.96
CA TYR A 171 5.66 -11.07 -3.16
C TYR A 171 5.48 -9.85 -2.26
N TYR A 172 4.47 -9.05 -2.56
CA TYR A 172 4.24 -7.75 -1.94
C TYR A 172 2.82 -7.72 -1.42
N VAL A 173 2.69 -7.54 -0.11
CA VAL A 173 1.40 -7.28 0.51
C VAL A 173 1.07 -5.82 0.28
N LEU A 174 -0.10 -5.56 -0.30
CA LEU A 174 -0.59 -4.23 -0.60
C LEU A 174 -1.77 -3.93 0.31
N ILE A 175 -1.66 -2.87 1.09
CA ILE A 175 -2.77 -2.40 1.93
C ILE A 175 -3.43 -1.22 1.22
N GLY A 176 -4.75 -1.28 1.06
CA GLY A 176 -5.49 -0.27 0.33
C GLY A 176 -6.85 0.05 0.89
N TRP A 177 -7.31 1.25 0.55
CA TRP A 177 -8.68 1.68 0.71
C TRP A 177 -9.46 1.35 -0.56
N LYS A 178 -10.68 0.82 -0.37
CA LYS A 178 -11.60 0.47 -1.45
C LYS A 178 -12.97 1.05 -1.08
N GLY A 179 -13.29 2.24 -1.58
CA GLY A 179 -14.67 2.72 -1.51
C GLY A 179 -15.66 1.68 -2.06
N ASN A 180 -16.84 1.59 -1.43
CA ASN A 180 -17.83 0.57 -1.78
C ASN A 180 -19.16 1.20 -2.21
N SER A 181 -19.86 1.89 -1.30
CA SER A 181 -21.19 2.43 -1.55
C SER A 181 -21.43 3.77 -0.83
N LEU A 182 -22.67 4.27 -0.87
CA LEU A 182 -23.09 5.42 -0.05
C LEU A 182 -23.01 5.15 1.45
N LYS A 183 -23.12 3.89 1.87
CA LYS A 183 -23.31 3.53 3.28
C LYS A 183 -22.16 2.72 3.87
N THR A 184 -21.42 1.99 3.04
CA THR A 184 -20.27 1.21 3.48
C THR A 184 -18.98 1.62 2.77
N SER A 185 -17.87 1.39 3.45
CA SER A 185 -16.50 1.53 2.96
C SER A 185 -15.79 0.18 3.10
N LYS A 186 -14.75 -0.05 2.29
CA LYS A 186 -13.89 -1.22 2.43
C LYS A 186 -12.43 -0.86 2.62
N LYS A 187 -11.73 -1.73 3.32
CA LYS A 187 -10.26 -1.84 3.25
C LYS A 187 -9.88 -3.21 2.75
N VAL A 188 -8.73 -3.29 2.08
CA VAL A 188 -8.26 -4.53 1.46
C VAL A 188 -6.79 -4.77 1.76
N ILE A 189 -6.46 -6.02 2.03
CA ILE A 189 -5.11 -6.55 1.98
C ILE A 189 -5.03 -7.46 0.75
N ASP A 190 -4.33 -6.99 -0.27
CA ASP A 190 -4.09 -7.72 -1.52
C ASP A 190 -2.63 -8.20 -1.57
N VAL A 191 -2.34 -9.16 -2.45
CA VAL A 191 -0.99 -9.72 -2.58
C VAL A 191 -0.57 -9.70 -4.04
N LEU A 192 0.35 -8.81 -4.37
CA LEU A 192 0.97 -8.69 -5.69
C LEU A 192 2.23 -9.57 -5.76
N SER A 193 2.36 -10.31 -6.85
CA SER A 193 3.56 -11.03 -7.23
C SER A 193 3.79 -10.91 -8.74
N PHE A 194 4.94 -11.34 -9.23
CA PHE A 194 5.21 -11.41 -10.65
C PHE A 194 5.45 -12.86 -11.06
N ASN A 195 4.79 -13.31 -12.12
CA ASN A 195 4.96 -14.67 -12.64
C ASN A 195 6.30 -14.80 -13.40
N LYS A 196 6.55 -15.98 -13.97
CA LYS A 196 7.79 -16.26 -14.71
C LYS A 196 7.96 -15.32 -15.91
N GLU A 197 6.86 -14.95 -16.55
CA GLU A 197 6.77 -14.00 -17.67
C GLU A 197 6.80 -12.52 -17.22
N GLN A 198 7.09 -12.28 -15.94
CA GLN A 198 7.18 -10.95 -15.32
C GLN A 198 5.88 -10.13 -15.42
N GLN A 199 4.73 -10.81 -15.51
CA GLN A 199 3.40 -10.21 -15.45
C GLN A 199 2.92 -10.12 -13.99
N PRO A 200 2.24 -9.02 -13.61
CA PRO A 200 1.68 -8.89 -12.27
C PRO A 200 0.52 -9.87 -12.06
N VAL A 201 0.53 -10.54 -10.92
CA VAL A 201 -0.51 -11.47 -10.46
C VAL A 201 -0.88 -11.10 -9.04
N PHE A 202 -2.18 -10.91 -8.80
CA PHE A 202 -2.79 -10.56 -7.52
C PHE A 202 -3.50 -11.76 -6.90
N GLY A 203 -3.60 -11.77 -5.57
CA GLY A 203 -4.31 -12.82 -4.83
C GLY A 203 -3.47 -14.08 -4.61
N LYS A 204 -2.23 -13.96 -4.14
CA LYS A 204 -1.45 -15.14 -3.71
C LYS A 204 -2.06 -15.76 -2.44
N PRO A 205 -2.26 -17.08 -2.35
CA PRO A 205 -2.84 -17.76 -1.17
C PRO A 205 -1.85 -17.79 0.00
N VAL A 206 -1.81 -16.73 0.81
CA VAL A 206 -0.84 -16.61 1.92
C VAL A 206 -1.47 -16.32 3.27
N PHE A 207 -2.75 -15.97 3.34
CA PHE A 207 -3.42 -15.67 4.60
C PHE A 207 -3.93 -16.96 5.23
N GLU A 208 -3.57 -17.22 6.47
CA GLU A 208 -4.03 -18.38 7.25
C GLU A 208 -4.95 -17.89 8.37
N GLU A 209 -6.11 -18.52 8.50
CA GLU A 209 -7.06 -18.28 9.60
C GLU A 209 -6.51 -18.85 10.92
N ALA A 210 -6.96 -18.33 12.07
CA ALA A 210 -6.45 -18.75 13.37
C ALA A 210 -6.66 -20.26 13.66
N LYS A 211 -7.79 -20.81 13.21
CA LYS A 211 -8.24 -22.19 13.51
C LYS A 211 -8.36 -23.09 12.26
N SER A 212 -7.83 -22.67 11.11
CA SER A 212 -7.93 -23.42 9.86
C SER A 212 -6.65 -23.36 9.04
N THR A 213 -6.36 -24.44 8.31
CA THR A 213 -5.29 -24.48 7.29
C THR A 213 -5.75 -23.94 5.94
N ALA A 214 -7.03 -23.61 5.80
CA ALA A 214 -7.54 -22.98 4.59
C ALA A 214 -6.89 -21.61 4.39
N THR A 215 -6.35 -21.39 3.20
CA THR A 215 -5.70 -20.12 2.86
C THR A 215 -6.67 -19.20 2.15
N LYS A 216 -6.63 -17.91 2.49
CA LYS A 216 -7.27 -16.85 1.69
C LYS A 216 -6.25 -16.18 0.79
N ASN A 217 -6.73 -15.59 -0.30
CA ASN A 217 -5.88 -14.89 -1.26
C ASN A 217 -5.90 -13.37 -1.07
N ARG A 218 -7.01 -12.85 -0.53
CA ARG A 218 -7.26 -11.43 -0.30
C ARG A 218 -8.18 -11.27 0.90
N ILE A 219 -7.85 -10.32 1.77
CA ILE A 219 -8.68 -9.98 2.93
C ILE A 219 -9.40 -8.67 2.64
N VAL A 220 -10.72 -8.66 2.82
CA VAL A 220 -11.57 -7.48 2.57
C VAL A 220 -12.40 -7.23 3.81
N PHE A 221 -12.27 -6.03 4.35
CA PHE A 221 -13.03 -5.55 5.49
C PHE A 221 -14.10 -4.60 4.98
N GLU A 222 -15.37 -4.85 5.30
CA GLU A 222 -16.49 -3.94 4.99
C GLU A 222 -17.07 -3.41 6.30
N TYR A 223 -17.28 -2.09 6.37
CA TYR A 223 -17.73 -1.41 7.58
C TYR A 223 -18.57 -0.18 7.23
N ASN A 224 -19.26 0.37 8.23
CA ASN A 224 -20.02 1.61 8.09
C ASN A 224 -19.10 2.74 7.59
N LYS A 225 -19.50 3.43 6.52
CA LYS A 225 -18.69 4.48 5.89
C LYS A 225 -18.42 5.69 6.80
N GLN A 226 -19.25 5.93 7.81
CA GLN A 226 -19.09 7.00 8.80
C GLN A 226 -18.06 6.65 9.88
N ASN A 227 -17.68 5.38 10.01
CA ASN A 227 -16.65 4.93 10.94
C ASN A 227 -15.27 4.96 10.28
N THR A 228 -14.23 5.00 11.10
CA THR A 228 -12.85 4.77 10.67
C THR A 228 -12.44 3.37 11.13
N MET A 229 -11.65 2.69 10.30
CA MET A 229 -11.06 1.38 10.61
C MET A 229 -9.54 1.49 10.52
N THR A 230 -8.79 1.04 11.52
CA THR A 230 -7.32 0.87 11.45
C THR A 230 -6.97 -0.32 10.58
N LEU A 231 -5.94 -0.15 9.74
CA LEU A 231 -5.28 -1.25 9.02
C LEU A 231 -3.91 -0.75 8.56
N THR A 232 -2.84 -1.25 9.16
CA THR A 232 -1.47 -0.78 8.86
C THR A 232 -0.44 -1.80 9.35
N LEU A 233 0.81 -1.70 8.87
CA LEU A 233 1.92 -2.40 9.51
C LEU A 233 2.35 -1.66 10.78
N ASP A 234 2.14 -2.28 11.94
CA ASP A 234 2.81 -1.84 13.16
C ASP A 234 4.25 -2.37 13.14
N LYS A 235 5.22 -1.45 13.17
CA LYS A 235 6.66 -1.77 13.09
C LYS A 235 7.23 -2.29 14.41
N ASN A 236 6.61 -1.97 15.55
CA ASN A 236 7.08 -2.38 16.87
C ASN A 236 6.81 -3.86 17.07
N VAL A 237 5.61 -4.32 16.71
CA VAL A 237 5.26 -5.75 16.76
C VAL A 237 5.51 -6.50 15.45
N ASN A 238 5.86 -5.78 14.38
CA ASN A 238 6.07 -6.29 13.02
C ASN A 238 4.90 -7.15 12.52
N MET A 239 3.68 -6.60 12.67
CA MET A 239 2.43 -7.25 12.26
C MET A 239 1.54 -6.28 11.50
N ILE A 240 0.73 -6.79 10.58
CA ILE A 240 -0.33 -6.01 9.95
C ILE A 240 -1.50 -5.98 10.93
N VAL A 241 -1.69 -4.87 11.63
CA VAL A 241 -2.70 -4.70 12.67
C VAL A 241 -3.93 -4.02 12.09
N PHE A 242 -5.10 -4.46 12.54
CA PHE A 242 -6.38 -3.90 12.15
C PHE A 242 -7.41 -3.99 13.25
N ASP A 243 -8.40 -3.10 13.20
CA ASP A 243 -9.51 -3.13 14.15
C ASP A 243 -10.32 -4.42 13.94
N HIS A 244 -10.70 -5.06 15.04
CA HIS A 244 -11.74 -6.09 15.00
C HIS A 244 -13.08 -5.43 14.70
N LEU A 245 -13.76 -5.91 13.65
CA LEU A 245 -15.03 -5.35 13.20
C LEU A 245 -16.20 -6.22 13.67
N ALA A 246 -17.11 -5.61 14.42
CA ALA A 246 -18.32 -6.24 14.93
C ALA A 246 -19.57 -5.42 14.56
N PRO A 247 -20.74 -6.07 14.40
CA PRO A 247 -22.00 -5.34 14.29
C PRO A 247 -22.34 -4.65 15.63
N ILE A 248 -23.01 -3.50 15.57
CA ILE A 248 -23.44 -2.78 16.79
C ILE A 248 -24.44 -3.57 17.67
N SER A 249 -25.11 -4.58 17.10
CA SER A 249 -25.97 -5.52 17.82
C SER A 249 -26.05 -6.85 17.05
N GLU A 250 -26.42 -7.94 17.72
CA GLU A 250 -26.47 -9.28 17.12
C GLU A 250 -27.45 -9.35 15.93
N GLU A 251 -28.56 -8.64 15.99
CA GLU A 251 -29.58 -8.59 14.93
C GLU A 251 -29.05 -7.98 13.62
N MET A 252 -27.97 -7.20 13.70
CA MET A 252 -27.35 -6.52 12.56
C MET A 252 -26.22 -7.33 11.91
N THR A 253 -26.00 -8.57 12.35
CA THR A 253 -25.02 -9.47 11.76
C THR A 253 -25.24 -9.64 10.26
N GLY A 254 -24.17 -9.48 9.48
CA GLY A 254 -24.19 -9.52 8.01
C GLY A 254 -24.61 -8.20 7.35
N ASN A 255 -25.14 -7.23 8.10
CA ASN A 255 -25.43 -5.90 7.59
C ASN A 255 -24.27 -4.93 7.87
N PHE A 256 -23.30 -4.89 6.95
CA PHE A 256 -22.05 -4.14 7.10
C PHE A 256 -22.22 -2.61 7.24
N GLU A 257 -23.39 -2.06 6.96
CA GLU A 257 -23.74 -0.67 7.28
C GLU A 257 -23.70 -0.38 8.79
N TYR A 258 -23.72 -1.42 9.62
CA TYR A 258 -23.74 -1.33 11.07
C TYR A 258 -22.51 -1.99 11.72
N TYR A 259 -21.46 -2.23 10.93
CA TYR A 259 -20.20 -2.76 11.44
C TYR A 259 -19.26 -1.62 11.81
N ALA A 260 -18.63 -1.73 12.97
CA ALA A 260 -17.70 -0.77 13.55
C ALA A 260 -16.56 -1.49 14.26
N SER A 261 -15.48 -0.76 14.58
CA SER A 261 -14.48 -1.27 15.51
C SER A 261 -15.09 -1.44 16.90
N ASP A 262 -14.81 -2.57 17.56
CA ASP A 262 -15.14 -2.80 18.96
C ASP A 262 -14.02 -2.36 19.93
N LEU A 263 -13.04 -1.60 19.42
CA LEU A 263 -11.83 -1.14 20.09
C LEU A 263 -10.81 -2.24 20.44
N SER A 264 -11.04 -3.48 20.02
CA SER A 264 -10.03 -4.53 20.02
C SER A 264 -9.32 -4.62 18.67
N PHE A 265 -8.16 -5.29 18.67
CA PHE A 265 -7.29 -5.40 17.51
C PHE A 265 -6.98 -6.86 17.21
N ASP A 266 -7.00 -7.17 15.92
CA ASP A 266 -6.46 -8.41 15.38
C ASP A 266 -5.25 -8.08 14.50
N ALA A 267 -4.48 -9.10 14.16
CA ALA A 267 -3.30 -8.91 13.34
C ALA A 267 -2.97 -10.10 12.44
N TYR A 268 -2.33 -9.80 11.30
CA TYR A 268 -1.61 -10.80 10.54
C TYR A 268 -0.12 -10.74 10.86
N LYS A 269 0.40 -11.86 11.38
CA LYS A 269 1.83 -12.06 11.64
C LYS A 269 2.48 -12.81 10.48
N LEU A 270 3.57 -12.27 9.95
CA LEU A 270 4.33 -12.94 8.91
C LEU A 270 5.17 -14.09 9.51
N LEU A 271 4.87 -15.33 9.14
CA LEU A 271 5.58 -16.53 9.56
C LEU A 271 5.86 -17.42 8.34
N ASN A 272 7.13 -17.70 8.05
CA ASN A 272 7.54 -18.57 6.93
C ASN A 272 6.91 -18.21 5.57
N GLY A 273 6.73 -16.91 5.31
CA GLY A 273 6.10 -16.39 4.09
C GLY A 273 4.60 -16.64 3.99
N ARG A 274 3.94 -16.79 5.13
CA ARG A 274 2.48 -16.79 5.27
C ARG A 274 2.06 -15.79 6.34
N LEU A 275 0.86 -15.25 6.19
CA LEU A 275 0.28 -14.24 7.07
C LEU A 275 -0.74 -14.95 7.96
N LYS A 276 -0.32 -15.28 9.18
CA LYS A 276 -1.16 -15.99 10.14
C LYS A 276 -1.97 -15.01 10.97
N LEU A 277 -3.28 -15.19 11.02
CA LEU A 277 -4.17 -14.42 11.88
C LEU A 277 -3.84 -14.69 13.36
N VAL A 278 -3.73 -13.60 14.12
CA VAL A 278 -3.62 -13.57 15.58
C VAL A 278 -4.73 -12.66 16.07
N GLU A 279 -5.66 -13.21 16.84
CA GLU A 279 -6.81 -12.48 17.34
C GLU A 279 -6.51 -11.84 18.70
N ASN A 280 -7.19 -10.74 19.02
CA ASN A 280 -7.15 -10.07 20.33
C ASN A 280 -5.74 -9.70 20.80
N ILE A 281 -4.98 -9.01 19.95
CA ILE A 281 -3.65 -8.54 20.30
C ILE A 281 -3.71 -7.29 21.18
N GLU A 282 -2.86 -7.24 22.20
CA GLU A 282 -2.65 -6.03 22.99
C GLU A 282 -1.61 -5.13 22.32
N LEU A 283 -2.04 -3.97 21.82
CA LEU A 283 -1.13 -2.91 21.43
C LEU A 283 -0.82 -2.02 22.63
N LYS A 284 0.47 -1.88 22.94
CA LYS A 284 0.95 -0.90 23.92
C LYS A 284 1.45 0.31 23.14
N ASN A 285 0.90 1.49 23.43
CA ASN A 285 1.51 2.73 22.98
C ASN A 285 2.84 2.91 23.71
N GLU A 286 3.90 3.24 22.98
CA GLU A 286 5.11 3.72 23.62
C GLU A 286 4.84 5.13 24.18
N PRO A 287 5.32 5.43 25.40
CA PRO A 287 5.23 6.78 25.95
C PRO A 287 5.85 7.77 24.96
N ASN A 288 5.15 8.84 24.65
CA ASN A 288 5.68 9.94 23.85
C ASN A 288 5.89 11.19 24.71
N GLU A 289 6.71 12.14 24.24
CA GLU A 289 6.99 13.40 24.97
C GLU A 289 5.75 14.28 25.18
N MET A 290 4.66 14.05 24.44
CA MET A 290 3.37 14.73 24.65
C MET A 290 2.56 14.11 25.80
N ASP A 291 2.86 12.87 26.21
CA ASP A 291 2.21 12.23 27.37
C ASP A 291 2.60 12.95 28.68
N ASP A 292 3.81 13.56 28.73
CA ASP A 292 4.25 14.42 29.84
C ASP A 292 3.43 15.73 29.94
N LEU A 293 2.71 16.11 28.88
CA LEU A 293 1.81 17.27 28.87
C LEU A 293 0.41 16.92 29.39
N PHE A 294 0.08 15.63 29.54
CA PHE A 294 -1.18 15.18 30.10
C PHE A 294 -1.08 15.03 31.61
N SER A 295 -1.84 15.86 32.31
CA SER A 295 -2.08 15.73 33.75
C SER A 295 -2.88 14.46 34.04
N ASP A 296 -2.33 13.50 34.81
CA ASP A 296 -3.06 12.30 35.22
C ASP A 296 -4.32 12.70 36.01
N PRO A 297 -5.54 12.35 35.56
CA PRO A 297 -6.79 12.65 36.26
C PRO A 297 -6.85 12.07 37.69
N LYS A 298 -6.03 11.05 38.00
CA LYS A 298 -5.93 10.46 39.33
C LYS A 298 -4.94 11.19 40.23
N ASP A 299 -4.10 12.07 39.68
CA ASP A 299 -3.19 12.88 40.46
C ASP A 299 -3.93 14.07 41.10
N LYS A 300 -4.41 13.83 42.33
CA LYS A 300 -5.15 14.81 43.15
C LYS A 300 -4.33 16.05 43.54
N LYS A 301 -3.07 16.17 43.11
CA LYS A 301 -2.19 17.31 43.44
C LYS A 301 -2.27 18.47 42.45
N ILE A 302 -2.99 18.34 41.34
CA ILE A 302 -3.03 19.36 40.30
C ILE A 302 -4.13 20.38 40.62
N LYS A 303 -3.72 21.53 41.19
CA LYS A 303 -4.63 22.68 41.37
C LYS A 303 -5.05 23.19 40.00
N THR A 304 -6.35 23.17 39.75
CA THR A 304 -6.97 23.73 38.54
C THR A 304 -6.60 25.22 38.45
N ILE A 305 -5.87 25.61 37.41
CA ILE A 305 -5.65 27.02 37.10
C ILE A 305 -6.99 27.53 36.56
N LYS A 306 -7.74 28.27 37.38
CA LYS A 306 -8.88 29.06 36.90
C LYS A 306 -8.33 30.16 35.99
N LYS A 307 -8.56 30.05 34.69
CA LYS A 307 -8.34 31.18 33.77
C LYS A 307 -9.35 32.28 34.11
N LEU A 308 -8.83 33.49 34.30
CA LEU A 308 -9.57 34.76 34.29
C LEU A 308 -10.06 35.07 32.88
#